data_AF-A0A7X9QD05-F1
#
_entry.id   AF-A0A7X9QD05-F1
#
_cell.length_a   1.000
_cell.length_b   1.000
_cell.length_c   1.000
_cell.angle_alpha   90.00
_cell.angle_beta   90.00
_cell.angle_gamma   90.00
#
_symmetry.space_group_name_H-M   'P 1'
#
loop_
_entity.id
_entity.type
_entity.pdbx_description
1 polymer ?
#
loop_
_entity_poly.entity_id
_entity_poly.type
_entity_poly.pdbx_seq_one_letter_code
_entity_poly.pdbx_strand_id
1 'polypeptide(L)' 'MEIVICPDATAAGKLGADAIVALLARKPDAVLGLATGSSPLAIYDELAARSAAGEVSFANARGFTLDEYV' A
#
# COMPACT_ATOMS: atom_id res chain seq x y z
N MET A 1 1.71 19.02 5.00
CA MET A 1 2.76 18.00 5.15
C MET A 1 2.60 17.40 6.52
N GLU A 2 2.52 16.08 6.61
CA GLU A 2 2.35 15.32 7.87
C GLU A 2 3.60 14.49 8.11
N ILE A 3 4.01 14.35 9.36
CA ILE A 3 5.19 13.56 9.76
C ILE A 3 4.74 12.61 10.87
N VAL A 4 4.92 11.30 10.65
CA VAL A 4 4.59 10.26 11.62
C VAL A 4 5.85 9.46 11.92
N ILE A 5 6.27 9.42 13.18
CA ILE A 5 7.41 8.63 13.64
C ILE A 5 6.89 7.28 14.09
N CYS A 6 7.26 6.22 13.36
CA CYS A 6 6.90 4.85 13.70
C CYS A 6 8.05 4.16 14.45
N PRO A 7 7.76 3.24 15.38
CA PRO A 7 8.78 2.54 16.16
C PRO A 7 9.61 1.57 15.32
N ASP A 8 9.05 1.01 14.24
CA ASP A 8 9.70 0.07 13.34
C ASP A 8 9.03 0.04 11.95
N ALA A 9 9.62 -0.74 11.04
CA ALA A 9 9.15 -0.90 9.67
C ALA A 9 7.77 -1.58 9.57
N THR A 10 7.42 -2.48 10.50
CA THR A 10 6.12 -3.16 10.52
C THR A 10 5.01 -2.18 10.88
N ALA A 11 5.22 -1.33 11.88
CA ALA A 11 4.29 -0.28 12.26
C ALA A 11 4.11 0.74 11.12
N ALA A 12 5.20 1.14 10.45
CA ALA A 12 5.14 1.99 9.28
C ALA A 12 4.40 1.30 8.10
N GLY A 13 4.63 0.00 7.90
CA GLY A 13 3.96 -0.82 6.91
C GLY A 13 2.44 -0.83 7.08
N LYS A 14 1.99 -1.08 8.32
CA LYS A 14 0.56 -1.05 8.68
C LYS A 14 -0.06 0.32 8.45
N LEU A 15 0.61 1.40 8.86
CA LEU A 15 0.13 2.76 8.64
C LEU A 15 -0.02 3.09 7.14
N GLY A 16 0.97 2.71 6.33
CA GLY A 16 0.90 2.87 4.87
C GLY A 16 -0.23 2.05 4.25
N ALA A 17 -0.42 0.81 4.70
CA ALA A 17 -1.49 -0.05 4.25
C ALA A 17 -2.87 0.53 4.62
N ASP A 18 -3.04 1.06 5.83
CA ASP A 18 -4.27 1.72 6.28
C ASP A 18 -4.65 2.88 5.36
N ALA A 19 -3.68 3.70 4.98
CA ALA A 19 -3.91 4.83 4.07
C ALA A 19 -4.38 4.36 2.68
N ILE A 20 -3.81 3.27 2.17
CA ILE A 20 -4.16 2.68 0.86
C ILE A 20 -5.54 2.02 0.92
N VAL A 21 -5.84 1.26 1.98
CA VAL A 21 -7.17 0.65 2.18
C VAL A 21 -8.24 1.72 2.32
N ALA A 22 -7.97 2.79 3.07
CA ALA A 22 -8.88 3.93 3.17
C ALA A 22 -9.08 4.65 1.83
N LEU A 23 -8.09 4.62 0.93
CA LEU A 23 -8.23 5.11 -0.45
C LEU A 23 -9.11 4.20 -1.29
N LEU A 24 -8.92 2.89 -1.23
CA LEU A 24 -9.71 1.95 -1.99
C LEU A 24 -11.17 1.89 -1.52
N ALA A 25 -11.41 2.07 -0.22
CA ALA A 25 -12.76 2.16 0.34
C ALA A 25 -13.54 3.35 -0.22
N ARG A 26 -12.89 4.52 -0.38
CA ARG A 26 -13.52 5.73 -0.97
C ARG A 26 -13.51 5.74 -2.50
N LYS A 27 -12.54 5.06 -3.13
CA LYS A 27 -12.33 5.04 -4.58
C LYS A 27 -11.80 3.66 -5.03
N PRO A 28 -12.70 2.69 -5.29
CA PRO A 28 -12.30 1.34 -5.66
C PRO A 28 -11.51 1.24 -6.98
N ASP A 29 -11.64 2.22 -7.86
CA ASP A 29 -10.96 2.31 -9.16
C ASP A 29 -9.69 3.18 -9.14
N ALA A 30 -9.15 3.43 -7.95
CA ALA A 30 -7.96 4.26 -7.76
C ALA A 30 -6.76 3.76 -8.57
N VAL A 31 -5.97 4.72 -9.07
CA VAL A 31 -4.65 4.46 -9.63
C VAL A 31 -3.64 4.60 -8.51
N LEU A 32 -2.92 3.53 -8.20
CA LEU A 32 -1.91 3.45 -7.16
C LEU A 32 -0.52 3.60 -7.78
N GLY A 33 0.25 4.59 -7.30
CA GLY A 33 1.68 4.68 -7.59
C GLY A 33 2.45 3.67 -6.74
N LEU A 34 3.26 2.82 -7.37
CA LEU A 34 3.98 1.73 -6.73
C LEU A 34 5.49 1.99 -6.76
N ALA A 35 6.10 1.95 -5.59
CA ALA A 35 7.55 2.04 -5.43
C ALA A 35 8.17 0.64 -5.28
N THR A 36 9.42 0.50 -5.68
CA THR A 36 10.24 -0.69 -5.43
C THR A 36 11.26 -0.40 -4.30
N GLY A 37 12.12 -1.38 -3.98
CA GLY A 37 13.07 -1.30 -2.87
C GLY A 37 12.55 -1.92 -1.57
N SER A 38 13.37 -1.88 -0.52
CA SER A 38 13.07 -2.57 0.75
C SER A 38 12.04 -1.84 1.62
N SER A 39 12.01 -0.50 1.58
CA SER A 39 11.10 0.31 2.39
C SER A 39 9.61 -0.01 2.20
N PRO A 40 9.07 -0.17 0.96
CA PRO A 40 7.66 -0.47 0.77
C PRO A 40 7.28 -1.94 1.04
N LEU A 41 8.25 -2.85 1.27
CA LEU A 41 7.96 -4.29 1.46
C LEU A 41 6.96 -4.54 2.59
N ALA A 42 7.14 -3.91 3.75
CA ALA A 42 6.23 -4.07 4.89
C ALA A 42 4.80 -3.59 4.60
N ILE A 43 4.63 -2.63 3.68
CA ILE A 43 3.30 -2.19 3.23
C ILE A 43 2.68 -3.28 2.33
N TYR A 44 3.45 -3.81 1.38
CA TYR A 44 2.96 -4.83 0.46
C TYR A 44 2.63 -6.15 1.16
N ASP A 45 3.44 -6.58 2.13
CA ASP A 45 3.17 -7.77 2.93
C ASP A 45 1.84 -7.65 3.69
N GLU A 46 1.61 -6.50 4.32
CA GLU A 46 0.36 -6.20 5.03
C GLU A 46 -0.84 -6.17 4.07
N LEU A 47 -0.73 -5.49 2.92
CA LEU A 47 -1.81 -5.44 1.92
C LEU A 47 -2.12 -6.83 1.34
N ALA A 48 -1.10 -7.66 1.12
CA ALA A 48 -1.27 -9.04 0.67
C ALA A 48 -2.01 -9.87 1.71
N ALA A 49 -1.67 -9.74 2.99
CA ALA A 49 -2.35 -10.41 4.09
C ALA A 49 -3.82 -10.02 4.19
N ARG A 50 -4.13 -8.71 4.13
CA ARG A 50 -5.53 -8.21 4.17
C ARG A 50 -6.35 -8.64 2.96
N SER A 51 -5.72 -8.67 1.78
CA SER A 51 -6.35 -9.18 0.56
C SER A 51 -6.71 -10.66 0.70
N ALA A 52 -5.78 -11.47 1.20
CA ALA A 52 -6.01 -12.89 1.47
C ALA A 52 -7.10 -13.14 2.51
N ALA A 53 -7.23 -12.25 3.50
CA ALA A 53 -8.30 -12.26 4.50
C ALA A 53 -9.66 -11.75 3.97
N GLY A 54 -9.71 -11.21 2.75
CA GLY A 54 -10.93 -10.63 2.16
C GLY A 54 -11.29 -9.24 2.70
N GLU A 55 -10.37 -8.58 3.41
CA GLU A 55 -10.60 -7.27 4.03
C GLU A 55 -10.44 -6.11 3.05
N VAL A 56 -9.70 -6.32 1.95
CA VAL A 56 -9.54 -5.35 0.86
C VAL A 56 -9.58 -6.05 -0.48
N SER A 57 -10.15 -5.40 -1.50
CA SER A 57 -10.14 -5.86 -2.88
C SER A 57 -9.45 -4.84 -3.77
N PHE A 58 -8.58 -5.34 -4.65
CA PHE A 58 -7.90 -4.56 -5.68
C PHE A 58 -8.47 -4.77 -7.08
N ALA A 59 -9.60 -5.49 -7.21
CA ALA A 59 -10.13 -5.96 -8.50
C ALA A 59 -10.38 -4.86 -9.53
N ASN A 60 -10.69 -3.63 -9.08
CA ASN A 60 -10.93 -2.47 -9.94
C ASN A 60 -9.77 -1.46 -9.94
N ALA A 61 -8.77 -1.65 -9.08
CA ALA A 61 -7.65 -0.74 -8.94
C ALA A 61 -6.63 -0.95 -10.08
N ARG A 62 -5.83 0.09 -10.35
CA ARG A 62 -4.73 0.03 -11.33
C ARG A 62 -3.42 0.43 -10.66
N GLY A 63 -2.32 -0.26 -10.98
CA GLY A 63 -0.98 0.09 -10.52
C GLY A 63 -0.17 0.80 -11.59
N PHE A 64 0.68 1.74 -11.19
CA PHE A 64 1.71 2.34 -12.04
C PHE A 64 3.03 2.39 -11.27
N THR A 65 4.09 1.80 -11.83
CA THR A 65 5.41 1.77 -11.20
C THR A 65 6.14 3.09 -11.42
N LEU A 66 6.96 3.49 -10.44
CA LEU A 66 7.72 4.74 -10.54
C LEU A 66 8.79 4.70 -11.65
N ASP A 67 9.45 3.55 -11.80
CA ASP A 67 10.56 3.34 -12.72
C ASP A 67 10.69 1.85 -13.08
N GLU A 68 11.54 1.57 -14.07
CA GLU A 68 12.04 0.25 -14.47
C GLU A 68 13.41 0.42 -15.14
N TYR A 69 14.27 -0.59 -15.07
CA TYR A 69 15.55 -0.62 -15.78
C TYR A 69 15.33 -0.83 -17.29
N VAL A 70 16.10 -0.11 -18.12
CA VAL A 70 16.08 -0.22 -19.59
C VAL A 70 17.10 -1.23 -20.08
#